data_AF-A0A935P347-F1
#
_entry.id   AF-A0A935P347-F1
#
_cell.length_a   1.000
_cell.length_b   1.000
_cell.length_c   1.000
_cell.angle_alpha   90.00
_cell.angle_beta   90.00
_cell.angle_gamma   90.00
#
_symmetry.space_group_name_H-M   'P 1'
#
loop_
_entity.id
_entity.type
_entity.pdbx_description
1 polymer ?
#
loop_
_entity_poly.entity_id
_entity_poly.type
_entity_poly.pdbx_seq_one_letter_code
_entity_poly.pdbx_strand_id
1 'polypeptide(L)'
;MTAPVRLFLFSSDEELDDALPPSAMSPAEYLATAPPWSPRLDDTVLWLEGAKDPLVISPLGRLNEIAPQLLEAAARLEAGQPALLRTASDSTGVFLALEPHGEEVVPALLAELPAPLSSYYPLERSFFYPPEPVDQRAALYAHLREHRADLVPRRVDGTPLDRIGAVRWPRAQTISALRAEAQAAFALLERLAS
;
A
#
# COMPACT_ATOMS: atom_id res chain seq x y z
N MET A 1 -13.58 -14.99 -7.96
CA MET A 1 -13.52 -13.84 -7.03
C MET A 1 -12.26 -13.09 -7.37
N THR A 2 -12.38 -11.79 -7.61
CA THR A 2 -11.24 -10.91 -7.89
C THR A 2 -10.52 -10.58 -6.57
N ALA A 3 -9.23 -10.26 -6.64
CA ALA A 3 -8.36 -10.16 -5.46
C ALA A 3 -8.62 -8.84 -4.71
N PRO A 4 -8.67 -8.85 -3.36
CA PRO A 4 -9.03 -7.65 -2.57
C PRO A 4 -8.03 -6.49 -2.73
N VAL A 5 -6.78 -6.83 -3.03
CA VAL A 5 -5.68 -5.90 -3.22
C VAL A 5 -4.92 -6.32 -4.46
N ARG A 6 -4.62 -5.37 -5.35
CA ARG A 6 -3.86 -5.62 -6.57
C ARG A 6 -2.91 -4.47 -6.85
N LEU A 7 -1.67 -4.78 -7.19
CA LEU A 7 -0.70 -3.78 -7.63
C LEU A 7 -0.76 -3.68 -9.14
N PHE A 8 -0.72 -2.46 -9.67
CA PHE A 8 -0.68 -2.19 -11.10
C PHE A 8 0.58 -1.41 -11.46
N LEU A 9 1.19 -1.86 -12.55
CA LEU A 9 2.24 -1.22 -13.31
C LEU A 9 1.65 -0.76 -14.64
N PHE A 10 2.22 0.28 -15.22
CA PHE A 10 1.83 0.79 -16.53
C PHE A 10 3.05 1.28 -17.28
N SER A 11 2.89 1.52 -18.58
CA SER A 11 3.91 2.02 -19.48
C SER A 11 4.50 3.33 -18.97
N SER A 12 5.82 3.48 -19.12
CA SER A 12 6.52 4.75 -18.86
C SER A 12 6.00 5.91 -19.71
N ASP A 13 5.33 5.62 -20.83
CA ASP A 13 4.82 6.60 -21.78
C ASP A 13 3.39 7.08 -21.45
N GLU A 14 2.74 6.47 -20.47
CA GLU A 14 1.38 6.84 -20.04
C GLU A 14 1.41 7.68 -18.75
N GLU A 15 0.46 8.60 -18.61
CA GLU A 15 0.27 9.36 -17.37
C GLU A 15 -0.87 8.73 -16.55
N LEU A 16 -0.75 8.85 -15.23
CA LEU A 16 -1.76 8.35 -14.31
C LEU A 16 -2.72 9.50 -13.97
N ASP A 17 -3.93 9.42 -14.52
CA ASP A 17 -5.05 10.33 -14.22
C ASP A 17 -6.05 9.65 -13.26
N ASP A 18 -7.34 10.01 -13.34
CA ASP A 18 -8.44 9.46 -12.54
C ASP A 18 -8.80 7.99 -12.87
N ALA A 19 -8.13 7.37 -13.85
CA ALA A 19 -8.39 6.01 -14.30
C ALA A 19 -7.09 5.22 -14.50
N LEU A 20 -7.17 3.88 -14.36
CA LEU A 20 -6.04 3.01 -14.70
C LEU A 20 -5.67 3.16 -16.19
N PRO A 21 -4.38 3.35 -16.51
CA PRO A 21 -3.94 3.42 -17.90
C PRO A 21 -4.27 2.13 -18.68
N PRO A 22 -4.46 2.19 -20.01
CA PRO A 22 -4.74 1.00 -20.83
C PRO A 22 -3.68 -0.10 -20.71
N SER A 23 -2.41 0.24 -20.44
CA SER A 23 -1.36 -0.74 -20.24
C SER A 23 -1.32 -1.34 -18.82
N ALA A 24 -2.21 -0.90 -17.92
CA ALA A 24 -2.22 -1.32 -16.52
C ALA A 24 -2.29 -2.84 -16.39
N MET A 25 -1.26 -3.42 -15.77
CA MET A 25 -1.18 -4.85 -15.47
C MET A 25 -0.45 -5.10 -14.16
N SER A 26 -0.71 -6.23 -13.54
CA SER A 26 0.02 -6.65 -12.34
C SER A 26 1.48 -6.98 -12.67
N PRO A 27 2.41 -6.91 -11.69
CA PRO A 27 3.77 -7.38 -11.88
C PRO A 27 3.86 -8.83 -12.36
N ALA A 28 2.95 -9.70 -11.91
CA ALA A 28 2.88 -11.09 -12.32
C ALA A 28 2.49 -11.23 -13.81
N GLU A 29 1.51 -10.46 -14.26
CA GLU A 29 1.12 -10.43 -15.69
C GLU A 29 2.23 -9.85 -16.56
N TYR A 30 2.91 -8.80 -16.09
CA TYR A 30 4.06 -8.23 -16.80
C TYR A 30 5.17 -9.26 -16.98
N LEU A 31 5.53 -9.97 -15.91
CA LEU A 31 6.55 -11.02 -15.96
C LEU A 31 6.18 -12.18 -16.90
N ALA A 32 4.89 -12.55 -16.94
CA ALA A 32 4.40 -13.65 -17.76
C ALA A 32 4.31 -13.30 -19.25
N THR A 33 3.92 -12.07 -19.58
CA THR A 33 3.67 -11.64 -20.96
C THR A 33 4.84 -10.91 -21.59
N ALA A 34 5.69 -10.28 -20.77
CA ALA A 34 6.83 -9.45 -21.19
C ALA A 34 6.47 -8.50 -22.34
N PRO A 35 5.54 -7.55 -22.12
CA PRO A 35 5.09 -6.66 -23.17
C PRO A 35 6.25 -5.77 -23.65
N PRO A 36 6.15 -5.15 -24.85
CA PRO A 36 7.26 -4.42 -25.46
C PRO A 36 7.58 -3.07 -24.79
N TRP A 37 6.80 -2.66 -23.78
CA TRP A 37 6.98 -1.40 -23.07
C TRP A 37 7.71 -1.61 -21.73
N SER A 38 8.36 -0.55 -21.26
CA SER A 38 9.06 -0.53 -19.97
C SER A 38 8.12 -0.05 -18.86
N PRO A 39 8.07 -0.74 -17.70
CA PRO A 39 7.18 -0.36 -16.62
C PRO A 39 7.69 0.90 -15.93
N ARG A 40 6.77 1.81 -15.60
CA ARG A 40 7.07 2.90 -14.68
C ARG A 40 7.24 2.33 -13.27
N LEU A 41 8.47 2.39 -12.75
CA LEU A 41 8.80 1.86 -11.43
C LEU A 41 8.66 2.91 -10.32
N ASP A 42 8.73 4.19 -10.66
CA ASP A 42 8.68 5.29 -9.69
C ASP A 42 7.26 5.66 -9.27
N ASP A 43 6.26 5.18 -10.02
CA ASP A 43 4.85 5.49 -9.81
C ASP A 43 4.04 4.20 -10.00
N THR A 44 3.49 3.71 -8.89
CA THR A 44 2.73 2.46 -8.84
C THR A 44 1.36 2.68 -8.20
N VAL A 45 0.37 1.97 -8.71
CA VAL A 45 -1.01 2.06 -8.23
C VAL A 45 -1.39 0.81 -7.47
N LEU A 46 -1.82 0.96 -6.22
CA LEU A 46 -2.53 -0.10 -5.53
C LEU A 46 -4.03 0.12 -5.72
N TRP A 47 -4.66 -0.92 -6.22
CA TRP A 47 -6.09 -0.98 -6.41
C TRP A 47 -6.71 -1.80 -5.30
N LEU A 48 -7.68 -1.20 -4.62
CA LEU A 48 -8.48 -1.84 -3.57
C LEU A 48 -9.86 -2.16 -4.13
N GLU A 49 -10.18 -3.44 -4.24
CA GLU A 49 -11.45 -3.85 -4.83
C GLU A 49 -12.62 -3.75 -3.85
N GLY A 50 -13.82 -3.45 -4.37
CA GLY A 50 -15.06 -3.47 -3.58
C GLY A 50 -15.44 -2.15 -2.91
N ALA A 51 -14.62 -1.11 -3.02
CA ALA A 51 -15.05 0.26 -2.76
C ALA A 51 -16.02 0.71 -3.87
N LYS A 52 -17.09 1.45 -3.51
CA LYS A 52 -18.16 1.88 -4.44
C LYS A 52 -17.62 2.68 -5.63
N ASP A 53 -16.53 3.39 -5.38
CA ASP A 53 -15.60 3.91 -6.37
C ASP A 53 -14.26 3.25 -6.04
N PRO A 54 -13.56 2.58 -6.98
CA PRO A 54 -12.27 1.99 -6.69
C PRO A 54 -11.34 3.07 -6.13
N LEU A 55 -10.82 2.82 -4.93
CA LEU A 55 -9.92 3.76 -4.31
C LEU A 55 -8.58 3.63 -5.01
N VAL A 56 -8.36 4.47 -6.01
CA VAL A 56 -7.04 4.69 -6.57
C VAL A 56 -6.25 5.45 -5.52
N ILE A 57 -5.48 4.73 -4.73
CA ILE A 57 -4.47 5.36 -3.88
C ILE A 57 -3.29 5.68 -4.80
N SER A 58 -3.42 6.78 -5.53
CA SER A 58 -2.36 7.37 -6.33
C SER A 58 -1.62 8.41 -5.49
N PRO A 59 -0.28 8.44 -5.50
CA PRO A 59 0.65 7.34 -5.76
C PRO A 59 1.14 6.70 -4.44
N LEU A 60 1.24 5.38 -4.38
CA LEU A 60 1.91 4.65 -3.28
C LEU A 60 3.44 4.62 -3.44
N GLY A 61 3.92 5.25 -4.51
CA GLY A 61 5.33 5.49 -4.76
C GLY A 61 6.01 4.43 -5.56
N ARG A 62 7.29 4.28 -5.28
CA ARG A 62 8.20 3.44 -6.05
C ARG A 62 7.93 1.96 -5.75
N LEU A 63 8.06 1.12 -6.77
CA LEU A 63 7.83 -0.32 -6.67
C LEU A 63 8.67 -0.98 -5.56
N ASN A 64 9.90 -0.51 -5.38
CA ASN A 64 10.81 -0.98 -4.34
C ASN A 64 10.44 -0.50 -2.92
N GLU A 65 9.59 0.51 -2.78
CA GLU A 65 9.06 0.98 -1.51
C GLU A 65 7.75 0.27 -1.14
N ILE A 66 6.89 -0.03 -2.12
CA ILE A 66 5.59 -0.67 -1.87
C ILE A 66 5.71 -2.17 -1.60
N ALA A 67 6.59 -2.89 -2.31
CA ALA A 67 6.69 -4.36 -2.15
C ALA A 67 7.02 -4.80 -0.70
N PRO A 68 7.97 -4.16 0.01
CA PRO A 68 8.22 -4.45 1.43
C PRO A 68 7.05 -4.11 2.34
N GLN A 69 6.29 -3.06 2.04
CA GLN A 69 5.09 -2.69 2.81
C GLN A 69 3.99 -3.75 2.67
N LEU A 70 3.77 -4.28 1.47
CA LEU A 70 2.82 -5.36 1.24
C LEU A 70 3.21 -6.63 2.02
N LEU A 71 4.50 -6.96 2.06
CA LEU A 71 5.00 -8.11 2.80
C LEU A 71 4.85 -7.93 4.31
N GLU A 72 5.19 -6.76 4.86
CA GLU A 72 4.97 -6.44 6.26
C GLU A 72 3.47 -6.50 6.59
N ALA A 73 2.62 -5.93 5.74
CA ALA A 73 1.18 -5.92 5.95
C ALA A 73 0.61 -7.35 6.04
N ALA A 74 1.04 -8.24 5.14
CA ALA A 74 0.64 -9.64 5.19
C ALA A 74 1.06 -10.32 6.50
N ALA A 75 2.30 -10.12 6.95
CA ALA A 75 2.80 -10.71 8.19
C ALA A 75 2.05 -10.21 9.42
N ARG A 76 1.71 -8.92 9.47
CA ARG A 76 0.94 -8.33 10.57
C ARG A 76 -0.50 -8.82 10.61
N LEU A 77 -1.17 -8.89 9.47
CA LEU A 77 -2.53 -9.42 9.39
C LEU A 77 -2.62 -10.90 9.79
N GLU A 78 -1.60 -11.70 9.45
CA GLU A 78 -1.48 -13.09 9.90
C GLU A 78 -1.33 -13.18 11.42
N ALA A 79 -0.61 -12.25 12.03
CA ALA A 79 -0.51 -12.11 13.50
C ALA A 79 -1.76 -11.51 14.15
N GLY A 80 -2.82 -11.22 13.39
CA GLY A 80 -4.03 -10.56 13.90
C GLY A 80 -3.80 -9.11 14.32
N GLN A 81 -2.78 -8.44 13.76
CA GLN A 81 -2.42 -7.06 14.06
C GLN A 81 -2.80 -6.13 12.90
N PRO A 82 -3.11 -4.85 13.18
CA PRO A 82 -3.32 -3.87 12.13
C PRO A 82 -2.03 -3.69 11.32
N ALA A 83 -2.19 -3.53 10.02
CA ALA A 83 -1.13 -3.26 9.07
C ALA A 83 -1.29 -1.88 8.45
N LEU A 84 -0.20 -1.28 8.00
CA LEU A 84 -0.19 0.05 7.39
C LEU A 84 0.46 -0.01 6.00
N LEU A 85 -0.15 0.67 5.03
CA LEU A 85 0.43 0.98 3.73
C LEU A 85 0.51 2.51 3.58
N ARG A 86 1.69 3.03 3.28
CA ARG A 86 1.98 4.47 3.18
C ARG A 86 1.99 4.92 1.72
N THR A 87 1.34 6.04 1.44
CA THR A 87 1.45 6.74 0.15
C THR A 87 2.77 7.48 0.01
N ALA A 88 3.30 7.56 -1.20
CA ALA A 88 4.46 8.37 -1.51
C ALA A 88 3.98 9.70 -2.11
N SER A 89 3.38 10.54 -1.28
CA SER A 89 3.20 11.95 -1.65
C SER A 89 4.43 12.75 -1.23
N ASP A 90 4.79 13.76 -2.02
CA ASP A 90 5.94 14.63 -1.79
C ASP A 90 5.76 15.59 -0.60
N SER A 91 4.52 15.78 -0.11
CA SER A 91 4.22 16.73 0.97
C SER A 91 3.94 16.05 2.31
N THR A 92 3.08 15.02 2.35
CA THR A 92 2.68 14.32 3.60
C THR A 92 2.19 12.89 3.29
N GLY A 93 2.89 11.89 3.84
CA GLY A 93 2.52 10.48 3.64
C GLY A 93 1.17 10.15 4.30
N VAL A 94 0.20 9.71 3.50
CA VAL A 94 -1.09 9.22 4.00
C VAL A 94 -0.97 7.72 4.24
N PHE A 95 -1.59 7.23 5.30
CA PHE A 95 -1.58 5.81 5.63
C PHE A 95 -2.95 5.18 5.40
N LEU A 96 -2.97 4.08 4.66
CA LEU A 96 -4.06 3.12 4.66
C LEU A 96 -3.80 2.08 5.75
N ALA A 97 -4.67 2.04 6.75
CA ALA A 97 -4.73 0.97 7.72
C ALA A 97 -5.56 -0.21 7.19
N LEU A 98 -5.04 -1.41 7.39
CA LEU A 98 -5.74 -2.68 7.18
C LEU A 98 -5.99 -3.31 8.54
N GLU A 99 -7.25 -3.32 8.97
CA GLU A 99 -7.63 -3.70 10.33
C GLU A 99 -8.23 -5.10 10.36
N PRO A 100 -7.63 -6.06 11.10
CA PRO A 100 -8.22 -7.38 11.23
C PRO A 100 -9.42 -7.34 12.19
N HIS A 101 -10.56 -7.84 11.72
CA HIS A 101 -11.80 -8.04 12.48
C HIS A 101 -12.23 -9.50 12.37
N GLY A 102 -11.61 -10.37 13.18
CA GLY A 102 -11.83 -11.82 13.07
C GLY A 102 -11.31 -12.36 11.74
N GLU A 103 -12.21 -12.91 10.92
CA GLU A 103 -11.88 -13.45 9.59
C GLU A 103 -11.96 -12.40 8.47
N GLU A 104 -12.19 -11.13 8.81
CA GLU A 104 -12.28 -10.04 7.86
C GLU A 104 -11.14 -9.03 8.05
N VAL A 105 -10.83 -8.30 6.99
CA VAL A 105 -9.98 -7.11 6.99
C VAL A 105 -10.82 -5.92 6.56
N VAL A 106 -10.77 -4.86 7.34
CA VAL A 106 -11.45 -3.59 7.06
C VAL A 106 -10.39 -2.54 6.75
N PRO A 107 -10.39 -1.97 5.54
CA PRO A 107 -9.51 -0.87 5.21
C PRO A 107 -10.02 0.45 5.83
N ALA A 108 -9.10 1.31 6.25
CA ALA A 108 -9.39 2.65 6.75
C ALA A 108 -8.26 3.61 6.40
N LEU A 109 -8.56 4.78 5.83
CA LEU A 109 -7.55 5.84 5.71
C LEU A 109 -7.34 6.49 7.07
N LEU A 110 -6.09 6.78 7.40
CA LEU A 110 -5.70 7.47 8.61
C LEU A 110 -5.51 8.96 8.35
N ALA A 111 -5.68 9.75 9.42
CA ALA A 111 -5.20 11.13 9.47
C ALA A 111 -3.67 11.16 9.30
N GLU A 112 -3.15 12.33 8.98
CA GLU A 112 -1.71 12.54 8.92
C GLU A 112 -1.05 12.19 10.26
N LEU A 113 0.02 11.39 10.19
CA LEU A 113 0.80 11.01 11.37
C LEU A 113 1.86 12.08 11.69
N PRO A 114 2.20 12.30 12.97
CA PRO A 114 3.26 13.23 13.32
C PRO A 114 4.64 12.68 12.88
N ALA A 115 5.58 13.58 12.57
CA ALA A 115 6.98 13.20 12.43
C ALA A 115 7.54 12.67 13.77
N PRO A 116 8.45 11.68 13.77
CA PRO A 116 9.04 11.02 12.60
C PRO A 116 8.18 9.84 12.05
N LEU A 117 7.04 9.53 12.66
CA LEU A 117 6.22 8.37 12.30
C LEU A 117 5.70 8.42 10.86
N SER A 118 5.39 9.61 10.36
CA SER A 118 4.96 9.81 8.97
C SER A 118 6.03 9.55 7.91
N SER A 119 7.28 9.36 8.32
CA SER A 119 8.40 9.04 7.43
C SER A 119 8.76 7.55 7.42
N TYR A 120 8.07 6.71 8.19
CA TYR A 120 8.38 5.29 8.27
C TYR A 120 8.15 4.56 6.94
N TYR A 121 9.17 3.80 6.52
CA TYR A 121 9.09 2.78 5.48
C TYR A 121 9.78 1.51 5.99
N PRO A 122 9.21 0.31 5.73
CA PRO A 122 9.83 -0.97 6.12
C PRO A 122 10.97 -1.34 5.15
N LEU A 123 11.98 -0.49 5.07
CA LEU A 123 13.18 -0.67 4.25
C LEU A 123 14.39 -0.74 5.17
N GLU A 124 15.23 -1.76 5.00
CA GLU A 124 16.48 -1.89 5.79
C GLU A 124 17.43 -0.68 5.61
N ARG A 125 17.28 0.07 4.50
CA ARG A 125 18.08 1.26 4.15
C ARG A 125 17.26 2.29 3.36
N SER A 126 16.19 2.83 3.94
CA SER A 126 15.49 3.96 3.30
C SER A 126 16.33 5.24 3.36
N PHE A 127 16.35 6.05 2.31
CA PHE A 127 16.96 7.40 2.34
C PHE A 127 16.25 8.33 3.35
N PHE A 128 14.99 8.03 3.69
CA PHE A 128 14.22 8.70 4.74
C PHE A 128 14.46 8.09 6.13
N TYR A 129 15.38 7.13 6.25
CA TYR A 129 15.70 6.40 7.48
C TYR A 129 17.04 6.87 8.05
N PRO A 130 17.05 7.89 8.92
CA PRO A 130 18.20 8.11 9.77
C PRO A 130 18.35 6.91 10.73
N PRO A 131 19.56 6.43 10.99
CA PRO A 131 19.79 5.45 12.06
C PRO A 131 19.51 6.13 13.41
N GLU A 132 18.27 6.06 13.86
CA GLU A 132 17.86 6.52 15.18
C GLU A 132 17.99 5.41 16.22
N PRO A 133 18.17 5.73 17.52
CA PRO A 133 18.27 4.74 18.60
C PRO A 133 16.95 4.04 18.94
N VAL A 134 15.87 4.29 18.18
CA VAL A 134 14.49 3.85 18.48
C VAL A 134 13.99 2.96 17.36
N ASP A 135 13.36 1.83 17.72
CA ASP A 135 12.61 1.00 16.77
C ASP A 135 11.37 1.77 16.28
N GLN A 136 11.51 2.48 15.16
CA GLN A 136 10.44 3.30 14.57
C GLN A 136 9.22 2.48 14.18
N ARG A 137 9.38 1.22 13.77
CA ARG A 137 8.27 0.32 13.49
C ARG A 137 7.47 0.09 14.77
N ALA A 138 8.14 -0.26 15.85
CA ALA A 138 7.48 -0.45 17.15
C ALA A 138 6.79 0.84 17.63
N ALA A 139 7.46 2.00 17.49
CA ALA A 139 6.89 3.30 17.84
C ALA A 139 5.64 3.65 17.02
N LEU A 140 5.67 3.43 15.70
CA LEU A 140 4.53 3.66 14.80
C LEU A 140 3.31 2.85 15.21
N TYR A 141 3.47 1.54 15.40
CA TYR A 141 2.34 0.67 15.74
C TYR A 141 1.91 0.79 17.21
N ALA A 142 2.78 1.29 18.10
CA ALA A 142 2.37 1.71 19.44
C ALA A 142 1.47 2.96 19.37
N HIS A 143 1.92 3.99 18.64
CA HIS A 143 1.15 5.22 18.43
C HIS A 143 -0.21 4.95 17.78
N LEU A 144 -0.26 4.11 16.74
CA LEU A 144 -1.52 3.72 16.09
C LEU A 144 -2.50 3.11 17.11
N ARG A 145 -2.01 2.26 18.02
CA ARG A 145 -2.83 1.58 19.02
C ARG A 145 -3.36 2.54 20.07
N GLU A 146 -2.53 3.47 20.51
CA GLU A 146 -2.86 4.44 21.56
C GLU A 146 -3.81 5.54 21.06
N HIS A 147 -3.67 5.95 19.80
CA HIS A 147 -4.38 7.10 19.23
C HIS A 147 -5.39 6.72 18.14
N ARG A 148 -5.75 5.43 18.03
CA ARG A 148 -6.54 4.91 16.90
C ARG A 148 -7.82 5.71 16.62
N ALA A 149 -8.54 6.07 17.67
CA ALA A 149 -9.82 6.78 17.58
C ALA A 149 -9.66 8.21 17.03
N ASP A 150 -8.54 8.87 17.35
CA ASP A 150 -8.22 10.22 16.89
C ASP A 150 -7.64 10.22 15.47
N LEU A 151 -7.05 9.10 15.05
CA LEU A 151 -6.48 8.88 13.72
C LEU A 151 -7.50 8.50 12.65
N VAL A 152 -8.79 8.32 12.97
CA VAL A 152 -9.84 8.19 11.93
C VAL A 152 -10.22 9.60 11.46
N PRO A 153 -9.77 10.03 10.28
CA PRO A 153 -10.05 11.38 9.81
C PRO A 153 -11.53 11.49 9.45
N ARG A 154 -12.15 12.61 9.84
CA ARG A 154 -13.52 12.93 9.39
C ARG A 154 -13.53 13.36 7.92
N ARG A 155 -12.43 13.93 7.41
CA ARG A 155 -12.22 14.44 6.04
C ARG A 155 -10.72 14.56 5.69
N VAL A 156 -10.36 14.47 4.40
CA VAL A 156 -9.12 15.02 3.80
C VAL A 156 -9.55 15.89 2.62
N ASP A 157 -9.05 17.13 2.55
CA ASP A 157 -9.36 18.12 1.49
C ASP A 157 -10.86 18.29 1.17
N GLY A 158 -11.70 18.24 2.21
CA GLY A 158 -13.16 18.37 2.06
C GLY A 158 -13.88 17.09 1.65
N THR A 159 -13.15 16.04 1.25
CA THR A 159 -13.70 14.72 0.92
C THR A 159 -13.93 13.91 2.19
N PRO A 160 -15.16 13.45 2.46
CA PRO A 160 -15.43 12.49 3.54
C PRO A 160 -14.65 11.19 3.31
N LEU A 161 -13.84 10.80 4.30
CA LEU A 161 -13.06 9.55 4.26
C LEU A 161 -13.83 8.34 4.79
N ASP A 162 -15.11 8.54 5.07
CA ASP A 162 -16.07 7.53 5.54
C ASP A 162 -16.38 6.44 4.50
N ARG A 163 -15.79 6.50 3.30
CA ARG A 163 -16.15 5.62 2.18
C ARG A 163 -15.46 4.26 2.11
N ILE A 164 -14.38 4.03 2.87
CA ILE A 164 -13.57 2.80 2.74
C ILE A 164 -13.97 1.72 3.76
N GLY A 165 -14.45 2.12 4.95
CA GLY A 165 -14.80 1.20 6.04
C GLY A 165 -16.03 0.32 5.80
N ALA A 166 -16.73 0.48 4.67
CA ALA A 166 -17.82 -0.40 4.26
C ALA A 166 -17.32 -1.69 3.58
N VAL A 167 -16.06 -1.71 3.14
CA VAL A 167 -15.45 -2.85 2.49
C VAL A 167 -14.98 -3.85 3.54
N ARG A 168 -15.31 -5.12 3.33
CA ARG A 168 -14.86 -6.24 4.17
C ARG A 168 -14.26 -7.28 3.26
N TRP A 169 -12.97 -7.53 3.44
CA TRP A 169 -12.28 -8.57 2.68
C TRP A 169 -12.02 -9.80 3.55
N PRO A 170 -12.14 -11.02 3.01
CA PRO A 170 -11.70 -12.20 3.72
C PRO A 170 -10.21 -12.09 4.06
N ARG A 171 -9.87 -12.22 5.34
CA ARG A 171 -8.50 -12.02 5.84
C ARG A 171 -7.50 -12.95 5.17
N ALA A 172 -7.83 -14.23 5.06
CA ALA A 172 -6.97 -15.22 4.40
C ALA A 172 -6.69 -14.85 2.92
N GLN A 173 -7.70 -14.39 2.19
CA GLN A 173 -7.54 -13.96 0.80
C GLN A 173 -6.73 -12.68 0.70
N THR A 174 -6.93 -11.74 1.62
CA THR A 174 -6.17 -10.48 1.70
C THR A 174 -4.68 -10.75 1.94
N ILE A 175 -4.36 -11.59 2.93
CA ILE A 175 -2.98 -12.00 3.22
C ILE A 175 -2.34 -12.66 2.00
N SER A 176 -3.06 -13.57 1.34
CA SER A 176 -2.56 -14.26 0.14
C SER A 176 -2.30 -13.29 -1.02
N ALA A 177 -3.21 -12.34 -1.24
CA ALA A 177 -3.07 -11.33 -2.30
C ALA A 177 -1.86 -10.42 -2.04
N LEU A 178 -1.74 -9.87 -0.83
CA LEU A 178 -0.61 -9.02 -0.45
C LEU A 178 0.74 -9.72 -0.66
N ARG A 179 0.85 -11.01 -0.28
CA ARG A 179 2.05 -11.82 -0.49
C ARG A 179 2.36 -12.01 -1.97
N ALA A 180 1.34 -12.38 -2.76
CA ALA A 180 1.52 -12.64 -4.18
C ALA A 180 1.98 -11.37 -4.93
N GLU A 181 1.35 -10.23 -4.66
CA GLU A 181 1.73 -8.94 -5.25
C GLU A 181 3.14 -8.52 -4.84
N ALA A 182 3.50 -8.66 -3.55
CA ALA A 182 4.85 -8.38 -3.07
C ALA A 182 5.91 -9.25 -3.76
N GLN A 183 5.68 -10.57 -3.84
CA GLN A 183 6.61 -11.51 -4.47
C GLN A 183 6.80 -11.23 -5.96
N ALA A 184 5.71 -10.95 -6.68
CA ALA A 184 5.77 -10.60 -8.09
C ALA A 184 6.51 -9.28 -8.33
N ALA A 185 6.30 -8.28 -7.46
CA ALA A 185 7.04 -7.02 -7.50
C ALA A 185 8.55 -7.22 -7.26
N PHE A 186 8.94 -8.03 -6.27
CA PHE A 186 10.35 -8.35 -6.03
C PHE A 186 10.99 -9.07 -7.22
N ALA A 187 10.32 -10.09 -7.78
CA ALA A 187 10.81 -10.80 -8.95
C ALA A 187 10.98 -9.89 -10.17
N LEU A 188 10.11 -8.90 -10.35
CA LEU A 188 10.25 -7.90 -11.40
C LEU A 188 11.47 -6.99 -11.17
N LEU A 189 11.64 -6.49 -9.94
CA LEU A 189 12.80 -5.66 -9.59
C LEU A 189 14.13 -6.41 -9.84
N GLU A 190 14.18 -7.70 -9.47
CA GLU A 190 15.35 -8.55 -9.73
C GLU A 190 15.62 -8.71 -11.23
N ARG A 191 14.58 -8.96 -12.03
CA ARG A 191 14.71 -9.11 -13.49
C ARG A 191 15.18 -7.83 -14.19
N LEU A 192 14.75 -6.66 -13.71
CA LEU A 192 15.14 -5.37 -14.30
C LEU A 192 16.54 -4.91 -13.86
N ALA A 193 17.09 -5.52 -12.80
CA ALA A 193 18.44 -5.25 -12.31
C ALA A 193 19.53 -6.14 -12.95
N SER A 194 19.15 -7.22 -13.65
CA SER A 194 20.04 -8.16 -14.34
C SER A 194 20.29 -7.79 -15.80
#